data_AF-L1NWP8-F1
#
_entry.id   AF-L1NWP8-F1
#
_cell.length_a   1.000
_cell.length_b   1.000
_cell.length_c   1.000
_cell.angle_alpha   90.00
_cell.angle_beta   90.00
_cell.angle_gamma   90.00
#
_symmetry.space_group_name_H-M   'P 1'
#
loop_
_entity.id
_entity.type
_entity.pdbx_description
1 polymer ?
#
loop_
_entity_poly.entity_id
_entity_poly.type
_entity_poly.pdbx_seq_one_letter_code
_entity_poly.pdbx_strand_id
1 'polypeptide(L)'
;MPHTPEPGTVYAVHSPLDQRWHAYQLVHAVSAKANKRSHVHIWEMQGAFARLEDIVLGKLKHAPAYILAHDPAPRLPIKSYMGKIPADHIPLGVLPLPGDEPPNSYCGDINCFPFVPEAAHITDAADIEQAHYRSQETAPFDCAAFARQYPKMRVLSLFDSEIAHFAALAQLPELRSLTLIRCFPLGGGLPDLSALPHLNFLWISGFPYAAGSALKAQAKKLPQLGYEITGLRKPEWYAANRDNPLAALADAEHIRAADAKAAAKIYTGSLKTALALPADGFQTALEQLAAQYAAAFNGLNAQRGWIETEERETLCDAFHTLARLAAETVGASADADALQAALDKARDW
;
A
#
# COMPACT_ATOMS: atom_id res chain seq x y z
N MET A 1 -3.75 31.42 14.23
CA MET A 1 -3.64 30.10 14.89
C MET A 1 -4.14 29.07 13.90
N PRO A 2 -3.46 27.94 13.65
CA PRO A 2 -4.00 26.94 12.75
C PRO A 2 -5.35 26.47 13.32
N HIS A 3 -6.41 26.63 12.53
CA HIS A 3 -7.76 26.24 12.93
C HIS A 3 -7.74 24.74 13.20
N THR A 4 -8.02 24.32 14.43
CA THR A 4 -8.27 22.90 14.68
C THR A 4 -9.50 22.51 13.86
N PRO A 5 -9.44 21.46 13.04
CA PRO A 5 -10.58 21.05 12.23
C PRO A 5 -11.76 20.68 13.13
N GLU A 6 -12.88 21.39 13.02
CA GLU A 6 -14.10 21.11 13.78
C GLU A 6 -14.97 20.09 13.02
N PRO A 7 -15.33 18.94 13.62
CA PRO A 7 -16.29 18.01 13.05
C PRO A 7 -17.58 18.72 12.61
N GLY A 8 -18.10 18.36 11.44
CA GLY A 8 -19.22 19.04 10.79
C GLY A 8 -18.80 20.14 9.81
N THR A 9 -17.55 20.61 9.85
CA THR A 9 -17.05 21.62 8.88
C THR A 9 -17.04 21.04 7.47
N VAL A 10 -17.63 21.77 6.53
CA VAL A 10 -17.57 21.51 5.10
C VAL A 10 -16.40 22.26 4.50
N TYR A 11 -15.56 21.55 3.75
CA TYR A 11 -14.43 22.10 3.03
C TYR A 11 -14.69 22.05 1.53
N ALA A 12 -14.33 23.11 0.84
CA ALA A 12 -14.13 23.10 -0.60
C ALA A 12 -12.66 22.79 -0.90
N VAL A 13 -12.44 21.93 -1.88
CA VAL A 13 -11.13 21.67 -2.44
C VAL A 13 -11.22 21.84 -3.94
N HIS A 14 -10.26 22.56 -4.51
CA HIS A 14 -10.09 22.51 -5.96
C HIS A 14 -9.41 21.19 -6.29
N SER A 15 -10.06 20.38 -7.10
CA SER A 15 -9.44 19.24 -7.73
C SER A 15 -8.83 19.69 -9.04
N PRO A 16 -7.50 19.72 -9.15
CA PRO A 16 -6.88 19.82 -10.46
C PRO A 16 -7.16 18.61 -11.36
N LEU A 17 -7.91 17.57 -10.90
CA LEU A 17 -8.06 16.34 -11.67
C LEU A 17 -9.07 16.53 -12.79
N ASP A 18 -10.21 17.06 -12.41
CA ASP A 18 -11.27 17.47 -13.30
C ASP A 18 -11.35 19.00 -13.45
N GLN A 19 -10.36 19.73 -12.89
CA GLN A 19 -10.28 21.19 -12.86
C GLN A 19 -11.57 21.81 -12.30
N ARG A 20 -12.15 21.17 -11.28
CA ARG A 20 -13.39 21.57 -10.63
C ARG A 20 -13.20 21.61 -9.13
N TRP A 21 -14.04 22.39 -8.49
CA TRP A 21 -14.20 22.40 -7.05
C TRP A 21 -15.09 21.24 -6.61
N HIS A 22 -14.72 20.63 -5.50
CA HIS A 22 -15.49 19.60 -4.82
C HIS A 22 -15.67 19.98 -3.38
N ALA A 23 -16.69 19.43 -2.74
CA ALA A 23 -16.95 19.66 -1.33
C ALA A 23 -16.99 18.34 -0.56
N TYR A 24 -16.57 18.39 0.69
CA TYR A 24 -16.71 17.27 1.61
C TYR A 24 -16.96 17.79 3.03
N GLN A 25 -17.66 17.00 3.84
CA GLN A 25 -17.82 17.28 5.27
C GLN A 25 -16.77 16.51 6.07
N LEU A 26 -16.08 17.18 6.98
CA LEU A 26 -15.27 16.52 8.00
C LEU A 26 -16.20 15.85 9.00
N VAL A 27 -16.15 14.52 9.11
CA VAL A 27 -16.94 13.74 10.05
C VAL A 27 -16.24 13.63 11.40
N HIS A 28 -14.95 13.32 11.38
CA HIS A 28 -14.17 13.08 12.59
C HIS A 28 -12.70 13.40 12.35
N ALA A 29 -12.01 13.90 13.36
CA ALA A 29 -10.56 14.10 13.34
C ALA A 29 -9.94 13.35 14.52
N VAL A 30 -9.02 12.44 14.23
CA VAL A 30 -8.32 11.66 15.24
C VAL A 30 -6.90 12.20 15.40
N SER A 31 -6.55 12.61 16.62
CA SER A 31 -5.21 13.07 16.95
C SER A 31 -4.18 11.94 16.89
N ALA A 32 -2.93 12.30 16.57
CA ALA A 32 -1.83 11.35 16.61
C ALA A 32 -1.61 10.78 18.03
N LYS A 33 -1.28 9.49 18.11
CA LYS A 33 -0.84 8.78 19.33
C LYS A 33 0.59 8.28 19.11
N ALA A 34 1.27 7.80 20.16
CA ALA A 34 2.68 7.38 20.13
C ALA A 34 3.07 6.50 18.92
N ASN A 35 2.16 5.63 18.46
CA ASN A 35 2.37 4.71 17.34
C ASN A 35 1.32 4.82 16.24
N LYS A 36 0.49 5.88 16.22
CA LYS A 36 -0.57 6.08 15.21
C LYS A 36 -0.60 7.53 14.77
N ARG A 37 -0.55 7.77 13.46
CA ARG A 37 -0.68 9.14 12.93
C ARG A 37 -2.09 9.67 13.09
N SER A 38 -2.21 10.99 13.01
CA SER A 38 -3.52 11.61 12.89
C SER A 38 -4.18 11.13 11.60
N HIS A 39 -5.50 11.03 11.62
CA HIS A 39 -6.30 10.77 10.43
C HIS A 39 -7.62 11.52 10.54
N VAL A 40 -8.25 11.76 9.40
CA VAL A 40 -9.52 12.45 9.27
C VAL A 40 -10.50 11.56 8.54
N HIS A 41 -11.75 11.56 8.99
CA HIS A 41 -12.85 10.91 8.31
C HIS A 41 -13.66 11.97 7.60
N ILE A 42 -13.94 11.76 6.32
CA ILE A 42 -14.71 12.70 5.54
C ILE A 42 -15.85 12.01 4.81
N TRP A 43 -16.90 12.78 4.56
CA TRP A 43 -18.03 12.35 3.75
C TRP A 43 -18.14 13.29 2.54
N GLU A 44 -17.96 12.72 1.36
CA GLU A 44 -18.00 13.47 0.10
C GLU A 44 -19.38 14.05 -0.18
N MET A 45 -19.40 15.27 -0.75
CA MET A 45 -20.61 15.86 -1.30
C MET A 45 -20.72 15.51 -2.78
N GLN A 46 -21.95 15.34 -3.25
CA GLN A 46 -22.27 15.14 -4.65
C GLN A 46 -21.98 16.39 -5.46
N GLY A 47 -21.43 16.16 -6.65
CA GLY A 47 -21.24 17.17 -7.67
C GLY A 47 -19.83 17.75 -7.69
N ALA A 48 -19.50 18.31 -8.85
CA ALA A 48 -18.26 19.02 -9.12
C ALA A 48 -18.63 20.39 -9.70
N PHE A 49 -17.97 21.43 -9.23
CA PHE A 49 -18.36 22.83 -9.45
C PHE A 49 -17.28 23.55 -10.26
N ALA A 50 -17.66 24.34 -11.27
CA ALA A 50 -16.68 25.03 -12.10
C ALA A 50 -15.91 26.11 -11.31
N ARG A 51 -16.57 26.75 -10.35
CA ARG A 51 -15.99 27.84 -9.56
C ARG A 51 -16.35 27.66 -8.09
N LEU A 52 -15.53 28.22 -7.20
CA LEU A 52 -15.72 28.13 -5.75
C LEU A 52 -17.07 28.71 -5.33
N GLU A 53 -17.47 29.84 -5.94
CA GLU A 53 -18.74 30.53 -5.66
C GLU A 53 -19.99 29.73 -6.06
N ASP A 54 -19.84 28.71 -6.91
CA ASP A 54 -20.95 27.84 -7.29
C ASP A 54 -21.28 26.82 -6.18
N ILE A 55 -20.41 26.68 -5.17
CA ILE A 55 -20.66 25.84 -4.01
C ILE A 55 -21.56 26.56 -3.01
N VAL A 56 -22.84 26.19 -3.02
CA VAL A 56 -23.83 26.71 -2.07
C VAL A 56 -24.06 25.69 -0.96
N LEU A 57 -23.55 25.98 0.25
CA LEU A 57 -23.57 25.07 1.40
C LEU A 57 -24.93 24.39 1.65
N GLY A 58 -26.02 25.17 1.64
CA GLY A 58 -27.38 24.67 1.88
C GLY A 58 -28.00 23.85 0.74
N LYS A 59 -27.30 23.70 -0.40
CA LYS A 59 -27.72 22.89 -1.55
C LYS A 59 -26.87 21.63 -1.72
N LEU A 60 -25.79 21.50 -0.96
CA LEU A 60 -24.94 20.33 -0.99
C LEU A 60 -25.70 19.12 -0.47
N LYS A 61 -25.44 17.97 -1.09
CA LYS A 61 -25.99 16.67 -0.70
C LYS A 61 -24.82 15.71 -0.57
N HIS A 62 -24.82 14.87 0.44
CA HIS A 62 -23.79 13.84 0.58
C HIS A 62 -23.89 12.76 -0.48
N ALA A 63 -22.76 12.14 -0.83
CA ALA A 63 -22.74 10.92 -1.61
C ALA A 63 -23.66 9.86 -0.98
N PRO A 64 -24.50 9.18 -1.78
CA PRO A 64 -25.52 8.28 -1.26
C PRO A 64 -24.90 7.08 -0.55
N ALA A 65 -25.64 6.52 0.40
CA ALA A 65 -25.28 5.23 1.00
C ALA A 65 -25.25 4.12 -0.07
N TYR A 66 -24.44 3.10 0.16
CA TYR A 66 -24.36 1.91 -0.70
C TYR A 66 -24.48 0.64 0.13
N ILE A 67 -24.67 -0.49 -0.55
CA ILE A 67 -24.85 -1.81 0.06
C ILE A 67 -23.75 -2.72 -0.48
N LEU A 68 -23.11 -3.52 0.38
CA LEU A 68 -22.13 -4.50 -0.05
C LEU A 68 -22.84 -5.78 -0.50
N ALA A 69 -22.27 -6.48 -1.49
CA ALA A 69 -22.88 -7.71 -2.03
C ALA A 69 -23.13 -8.81 -0.98
N HIS A 70 -22.36 -8.81 0.12
CA HIS A 70 -22.44 -9.79 1.20
C HIS A 70 -23.06 -9.22 2.50
N ASP A 71 -23.44 -7.93 2.53
CA ASP A 71 -24.02 -7.27 3.71
C ASP A 71 -25.14 -6.31 3.28
N PRO A 72 -26.41 -6.61 3.58
CA PRO A 72 -27.56 -5.82 3.15
C PRO A 72 -27.72 -4.49 3.91
N ALA A 73 -26.91 -4.24 4.96
CA ALA A 73 -26.98 -2.99 5.70
C ALA A 73 -26.45 -1.81 4.85
N PRO A 74 -27.20 -0.70 4.73
CA PRO A 74 -26.72 0.48 4.03
C PRO A 74 -25.52 1.10 4.77
N ARG A 75 -24.43 1.33 4.05
CA ARG A 75 -23.20 1.94 4.55
C ARG A 75 -23.05 3.35 4.01
N LEU A 76 -22.66 4.28 4.88
CA LEU A 76 -22.27 5.62 4.46
C LEU A 76 -20.87 5.57 3.82
N PRO A 77 -20.64 6.23 2.68
CA PRO A 77 -19.33 6.28 2.03
C PRO A 77 -18.39 7.26 2.74
N ILE A 78 -18.07 6.96 3.99
CA ILE A 78 -17.16 7.78 4.80
C ILE A 78 -15.76 7.23 4.62
N LYS A 79 -14.91 8.08 4.05
CA LYS A 79 -13.54 7.76 3.70
C LYS A 79 -12.60 8.20 4.82
N SER A 80 -11.62 7.36 5.14
CA SER A 80 -10.57 7.66 6.12
C SER A 80 -9.29 8.06 5.40
N TYR A 81 -8.69 9.17 5.82
CA TYR A 81 -7.50 9.75 5.21
C TYR A 81 -6.45 10.07 6.25
N MET A 82 -5.20 9.67 6.01
CA MET A 82 -4.09 9.95 6.93
C MET A 82 -3.65 11.41 6.88
N GLY A 83 -3.25 11.94 8.03
CA GLY A 83 -2.64 13.26 8.15
C GLY A 83 -3.57 14.34 8.69
N LYS A 84 -3.40 15.56 8.18
CA LYS A 84 -4.18 16.75 8.54
C LYS A 84 -4.92 17.24 7.29
N ILE A 85 -5.95 18.06 7.50
CA ILE A 85 -6.59 18.78 6.41
C ILE A 85 -5.55 19.70 5.74
N PRO A 86 -5.32 19.59 4.42
CA PRO A 86 -4.40 20.46 3.70
C PRO A 86 -4.76 21.93 3.83
N ALA A 87 -3.74 22.79 3.82
CA ALA A 87 -3.91 24.23 4.07
C ALA A 87 -4.65 24.97 2.95
N ASP A 88 -4.69 24.39 1.75
CA ASP A 88 -5.39 24.90 0.56
C ASP A 88 -6.88 24.50 0.52
N HIS A 89 -7.36 23.72 1.50
CA HIS A 89 -8.78 23.38 1.61
C HIS A 89 -9.54 24.50 2.33
N ILE A 90 -10.57 25.02 1.67
CA ILE A 90 -11.26 26.24 2.08
C ILE A 90 -12.48 25.87 2.94
N PRO A 91 -12.56 26.27 4.21
CA PRO A 91 -13.75 26.04 5.02
C PRO A 91 -14.92 26.88 4.51
N LEU A 92 -16.05 26.25 4.24
CA LEU A 92 -17.27 26.91 3.74
C LEU A 92 -18.31 27.17 4.83
N GLY A 93 -18.23 26.45 5.96
CA GLY A 93 -19.18 26.52 7.06
C GLY A 93 -19.38 25.16 7.73
N VAL A 94 -20.33 25.06 8.66
CA VAL A 94 -20.62 23.84 9.41
C VAL A 94 -22.02 23.33 9.04
N LEU A 95 -22.10 22.04 8.72
CA LEU A 95 -23.36 21.31 8.59
C LEU A 95 -23.51 20.31 9.74
N PRO A 96 -24.74 19.98 10.17
CA PRO A 96 -24.96 18.94 11.16
C PRO A 96 -24.42 17.59 10.64
N LEU A 97 -23.85 16.80 11.55
CA LEU A 97 -23.47 15.42 11.27
C LEU A 97 -24.70 14.50 11.34
N PRO A 98 -24.70 13.36 10.64
CA PRO A 98 -25.78 12.37 10.72
C PRO A 98 -25.84 11.70 12.10
N GLY A 99 -26.65 12.23 13.02
CA GLY A 99 -27.03 11.58 14.29
C GLY A 99 -25.90 11.26 15.28
N ASP A 100 -26.26 10.85 16.49
CA ASP A 100 -25.33 10.57 17.60
C ASP A 100 -24.56 9.24 17.46
N GLU A 101 -24.82 8.45 16.42
CA GLU A 101 -24.20 7.15 16.23
C GLU A 101 -23.02 7.24 15.23
N PRO A 102 -21.76 7.05 15.68
CA PRO A 102 -20.63 7.11 14.78
C PRO A 102 -20.74 6.01 13.72
N PRO A 103 -20.33 6.28 12.47
CA PRO A 103 -20.36 5.29 11.41
C PRO A 103 -19.60 4.02 11.84
N ASN A 104 -20.26 2.87 11.72
CA ASN A 104 -19.71 1.57 12.12
C ASN A 104 -18.75 0.96 11.08
N SER A 105 -18.70 1.53 9.88
CA SER A 105 -17.82 1.11 8.79
C SER A 105 -17.28 2.34 8.08
N TYR A 106 -15.95 2.41 8.00
CA TYR A 106 -15.22 3.35 7.17
C TYR A 106 -14.73 2.59 5.95
N CYS A 107 -14.89 3.17 4.78
CA CYS A 107 -14.52 2.53 3.53
C CYS A 107 -13.44 3.37 2.87
N GLY A 108 -12.29 2.75 2.67
CA GLY A 108 -11.05 3.39 2.31
C GLY A 108 -9.92 2.68 3.03
N ASP A 109 -8.88 2.34 2.28
CA ASP A 109 -7.63 1.92 2.87
C ASP A 109 -7.22 2.96 3.91
N ILE A 110 -7.05 2.56 5.18
CA ILE A 110 -6.54 3.39 6.30
C ILE A 110 -5.15 4.01 6.01
N ASN A 111 -4.63 3.70 4.84
CA ASN A 111 -3.33 3.91 4.25
C ASN A 111 -3.38 4.93 3.10
N CYS A 112 -4.53 5.52 2.77
CA CYS A 112 -4.69 6.40 1.60
C CYS A 112 -4.65 7.91 1.90
N PHE A 113 -3.89 8.60 1.02
CA PHE A 113 -3.80 10.00 0.51
C PHE A 113 -4.46 11.20 1.25
N PRO A 114 -4.11 12.46 0.91
CA PRO A 114 -5.06 13.58 1.08
C PRO A 114 -6.32 13.35 0.22
N PHE A 115 -7.47 13.95 0.59
CA PHE A 115 -8.68 13.89 -0.24
C PHE A 115 -8.40 14.45 -1.63
N VAL A 116 -8.45 13.58 -2.65
CA VAL A 116 -8.37 13.94 -4.06
C VAL A 116 -9.66 13.43 -4.72
N PRO A 117 -10.56 14.31 -5.16
CA PRO A 117 -11.86 13.91 -5.72
C PRO A 117 -11.72 12.99 -6.94
N GLU A 118 -12.44 11.87 -6.97
CA GLU A 118 -12.42 10.96 -8.13
C GLU A 118 -12.94 11.65 -9.40
N ALA A 119 -12.23 11.52 -10.52
CA ALA A 119 -12.72 11.98 -11.80
C ALA A 119 -13.83 11.04 -12.31
N ALA A 120 -14.90 11.60 -12.88
CA ALA A 120 -15.75 10.82 -13.78
C ALA A 120 -14.92 10.46 -15.02
N HIS A 121 -14.58 9.17 -15.16
CA HIS A 121 -13.75 8.53 -16.19
C HIS A 121 -13.36 9.40 -17.40
N ILE A 122 -12.06 9.63 -17.58
CA ILE A 122 -11.46 10.16 -18.82
C ILE A 122 -10.66 9.04 -19.49
N THR A 123 -10.95 8.81 -20.78
CA THR A 123 -10.37 7.76 -21.64
C THR A 123 -9.22 8.30 -22.50
N ASP A 124 -8.23 8.95 -21.89
CA ASP A 124 -6.99 9.29 -22.59
C ASP A 124 -5.78 9.15 -21.66
N ALA A 125 -4.74 8.44 -22.09
CA ALA A 125 -3.64 8.04 -21.21
C ALA A 125 -2.84 9.25 -20.68
N ALA A 126 -2.67 10.31 -21.48
CA ALA A 126 -1.92 11.51 -21.09
C ALA A 126 -2.57 12.34 -19.97
N ASP A 127 -3.86 12.11 -19.71
CA ASP A 127 -4.66 12.77 -18.66
C ASP A 127 -4.89 11.87 -17.45
N ILE A 128 -4.16 10.75 -17.33
CA ILE A 128 -4.14 9.95 -16.11
C ILE A 128 -3.38 10.70 -15.02
N GLU A 129 -4.02 10.86 -13.87
CA GLU A 129 -3.51 11.66 -12.77
C GLU A 129 -3.43 10.90 -11.44
N GLN A 130 -4.00 9.69 -11.39
CA GLN A 130 -3.82 8.71 -10.32
C GLN A 130 -3.38 7.37 -10.93
N ALA A 131 -2.28 6.81 -10.43
CA ALA A 131 -1.82 5.49 -10.82
C ALA A 131 -1.44 4.66 -9.59
N HIS A 132 -2.00 3.45 -9.53
CA HIS A 132 -1.62 2.41 -8.58
C HIS A 132 -0.89 1.32 -9.36
N TYR A 133 0.41 1.24 -9.16
CA TYR A 133 1.24 0.23 -9.79
C TYR A 133 1.69 -0.78 -8.74
N ARG A 134 1.27 -2.03 -8.91
CA ARG A 134 1.78 -3.17 -8.17
C ARG A 134 2.51 -4.03 -9.18
N SER A 135 3.81 -4.28 -8.98
CA SER A 135 4.54 -5.10 -9.94
C SER A 135 4.01 -6.54 -9.91
N GLN A 136 3.45 -6.97 -11.03
CA GLN A 136 3.41 -8.39 -11.43
C GLN A 136 4.42 -8.67 -12.55
N GLU A 137 5.22 -7.67 -12.94
CA GLU A 137 6.05 -7.69 -14.14
C GLU A 137 7.55 -7.80 -13.80
N THR A 138 8.28 -8.56 -14.61
CA THR A 138 9.72 -8.82 -14.47
C THR A 138 10.60 -7.61 -14.83
N ALA A 139 10.02 -6.48 -15.23
CA ALA A 139 10.74 -5.30 -15.69
C ALA A 139 10.67 -4.15 -14.65
N PRO A 140 11.78 -3.42 -14.41
CA PRO A 140 11.78 -2.26 -13.52
C PRO A 140 10.85 -1.16 -14.01
N PHE A 141 10.15 -0.50 -13.08
CA PHE A 141 9.34 0.68 -13.36
C PHE A 141 10.25 1.86 -13.74
N ASP A 142 10.18 2.31 -14.99
CA ASP A 142 11.00 3.41 -15.50
C ASP A 142 10.30 4.76 -15.26
N CYS A 143 10.75 5.51 -14.26
CA CYS A 143 10.21 6.83 -13.94
C CYS A 143 10.39 7.85 -15.08
N ALA A 144 11.41 7.71 -15.93
CA ALA A 144 11.63 8.64 -17.04
C ALA A 144 10.70 8.37 -18.22
N ALA A 145 10.39 7.09 -18.49
CA ALA A 145 9.34 6.74 -19.44
C ALA A 145 7.96 7.18 -18.93
N PHE A 146 7.69 6.89 -17.65
CA PHE A 146 6.43 7.24 -17.01
C PHE A 146 6.18 8.76 -16.98
N ALA A 147 7.16 9.57 -16.58
CA ALA A 147 7.00 11.02 -16.52
C ALA A 147 6.75 11.64 -17.90
N ARG A 148 7.32 11.07 -18.97
CA ARG A 148 7.05 11.50 -20.35
C ARG A 148 5.63 11.15 -20.81
N GLN A 149 5.14 9.99 -20.39
CA GLN A 149 3.81 9.51 -20.76
C GLN A 149 2.69 10.18 -19.96
N TYR A 150 2.95 10.48 -18.69
CA TYR A 150 1.97 11.00 -17.73
C TYR A 150 2.46 12.31 -17.08
N PRO A 151 2.68 13.39 -17.85
CA PRO A 151 3.27 14.63 -17.33
C PRO A 151 2.38 15.35 -16.31
N LYS A 152 1.08 15.05 -16.29
CA LYS A 152 0.10 15.60 -15.34
C LYS A 152 -0.09 14.75 -14.08
N MET A 153 0.72 13.71 -13.85
CA MET A 153 0.55 12.79 -12.72
C MET A 153 0.52 13.52 -11.38
N ARG A 154 -0.46 13.18 -10.52
CA ARG A 154 -0.68 13.82 -9.21
C ARG A 154 -0.56 12.87 -8.05
N VAL A 155 -0.93 11.61 -8.24
CA VAL A 155 -0.83 10.56 -7.23
C VAL A 155 -0.15 9.34 -7.85
N LEU A 156 1.04 9.02 -7.35
CA LEU A 156 1.77 7.84 -7.76
C LEU A 156 1.97 6.91 -6.57
N SER A 157 1.47 5.68 -6.68
CA SER A 157 1.71 4.63 -5.71
C SER A 157 2.38 3.44 -6.36
N LEU A 158 3.57 3.11 -5.87
CA LEU A 158 4.35 1.96 -6.30
C LEU A 158 4.43 0.95 -5.15
N PHE A 159 4.16 -0.31 -5.47
CA PHE A 159 4.23 -1.44 -4.56
C PHE A 159 5.11 -2.52 -5.16
N ASP A 160 6.01 -3.10 -4.35
CA ASP A 160 6.79 -4.30 -4.71
C ASP A 160 7.57 -4.16 -6.03
N SER A 161 8.09 -2.97 -6.32
CA SER A 161 8.63 -2.62 -7.64
C SER A 161 10.11 -2.24 -7.59
N GLU A 162 10.88 -2.71 -8.56
CA GLU A 162 12.16 -2.08 -8.90
C GLU A 162 11.92 -0.77 -9.65
N ILE A 163 12.74 0.25 -9.40
CA ILE A 163 12.59 1.59 -9.96
C ILE A 163 13.85 1.97 -10.74
N ALA A 164 13.69 2.18 -12.04
CA ALA A 164 14.71 2.75 -12.90
C ALA A 164 14.53 4.28 -13.05
N HIS A 165 15.64 4.98 -13.24
CA HIS A 165 15.67 6.44 -13.46
C HIS A 165 14.89 7.27 -12.42
N PHE A 166 14.97 6.89 -11.15
CA PHE A 166 14.13 7.43 -10.08
C PHE A 166 14.17 8.98 -9.94
N ALA A 167 15.32 9.60 -10.23
CA ALA A 167 15.44 11.06 -10.23
C ALA A 167 14.47 11.76 -11.20
N ALA A 168 14.01 11.08 -12.25
CA ALA A 168 13.06 11.63 -13.22
C ALA A 168 11.67 11.92 -12.63
N LEU A 169 11.33 11.39 -11.44
CA LEU A 169 10.08 11.79 -10.77
C LEU A 169 10.03 13.28 -10.47
N ALA A 170 11.18 13.96 -10.31
CA ALA A 170 11.24 15.41 -10.15
C ALA A 170 10.71 16.19 -11.37
N GLN A 171 10.44 15.51 -12.50
CA GLN A 171 9.87 16.09 -13.71
C GLN A 171 8.33 16.08 -13.72
N LEU A 172 7.69 15.63 -12.63
CA LEU A 172 6.23 15.62 -12.46
C LEU A 172 5.79 16.82 -11.62
N PRO A 173 5.61 18.03 -12.21
CA PRO A 173 5.36 19.25 -11.45
C PRO A 173 4.06 19.21 -10.65
N GLU A 174 3.08 18.43 -11.11
CA GLU A 174 1.75 18.30 -10.49
C GLU A 174 1.67 17.20 -9.41
N LEU A 175 2.79 16.49 -9.14
CA LEU A 175 2.82 15.39 -8.17
C LEU A 175 2.55 15.91 -6.76
N ARG A 176 1.48 15.40 -6.15
CA ARG A 176 1.02 15.77 -4.81
C ARG A 176 1.25 14.68 -3.79
N SER A 177 1.12 13.43 -4.23
CA SER A 177 1.33 12.28 -3.37
C SER A 177 2.21 11.22 -4.03
N LEU A 178 3.19 10.75 -3.27
CA LEU A 178 4.08 9.66 -3.65
C LEU A 178 4.10 8.59 -2.56
N THR A 179 3.70 7.38 -2.94
CA THR A 179 3.71 6.19 -2.08
C THR A 179 4.67 5.15 -2.65
N LEU A 180 5.61 4.67 -1.84
CA LEU A 180 6.65 3.72 -2.20
C LEU A 180 6.70 2.61 -1.13
N ILE A 181 6.04 1.50 -1.38
CA ILE A 181 6.00 0.36 -0.46
C ILE A 181 6.82 -0.79 -1.04
N ARG A 182 7.85 -1.22 -0.31
CA ARG A 182 8.76 -2.30 -0.72
C ARG A 182 9.31 -2.07 -2.15
N CYS A 183 9.69 -0.83 -2.43
CA CYS A 183 10.24 -0.41 -3.71
C CYS A 183 11.76 -0.27 -3.67
N PHE A 184 12.40 -0.44 -4.84
CA PHE A 184 13.85 -0.62 -4.95
C PHE A 184 14.46 0.21 -6.08
N PRO A 185 15.10 1.36 -5.79
CA PRO A 185 15.82 2.12 -6.81
C PRO A 185 17.06 1.36 -7.30
N LEU A 186 17.16 1.16 -8.62
CA LEU A 186 18.28 0.47 -9.27
C LEU A 186 19.54 1.34 -9.45
N GLY A 187 19.49 2.60 -9.01
CA GLY A 187 20.53 3.60 -9.19
C GLY A 187 19.98 4.88 -9.82
N GLY A 188 20.84 5.75 -10.35
CA GLY A 188 20.42 6.93 -11.11
C GLY A 188 20.00 8.16 -10.28
N GLY A 189 20.37 8.21 -9.01
CA GLY A 189 20.06 9.35 -8.12
C GLY A 189 18.64 9.32 -7.55
N LEU A 190 18.39 10.18 -6.56
CA LEU A 190 17.08 10.35 -5.94
C LEU A 190 16.38 11.57 -6.55
N PRO A 191 15.04 11.60 -6.61
CA PRO A 191 14.34 12.83 -6.97
C PRO A 191 14.67 13.93 -5.95
N ASP A 192 14.82 15.15 -6.45
CA ASP A 192 14.86 16.34 -5.62
C ASP A 192 13.42 16.71 -5.25
N LEU A 193 13.06 16.47 -3.98
CA LEU A 193 11.71 16.76 -3.49
C LEU A 193 11.39 18.26 -3.52
N SER A 194 12.39 19.15 -3.54
CA SER A 194 12.16 20.60 -3.65
C SER A 194 11.73 21.03 -5.05
N ALA A 195 12.00 20.21 -6.07
CA ALA A 195 11.53 20.41 -7.44
C ALA A 195 10.06 19.98 -7.64
N LEU A 196 9.41 19.44 -6.60
CA LEU A 196 8.01 19.01 -6.61
C LEU A 196 7.16 19.99 -5.78
N PRO A 197 6.74 21.13 -6.36
CA PRO A 197 6.15 22.23 -5.60
C PRO A 197 4.80 21.87 -4.96
N HIS A 198 4.09 20.89 -5.53
CA HIS A 198 2.77 20.46 -5.06
C HIS A 198 2.82 19.21 -4.16
N LEU A 199 4.00 18.61 -3.94
CA LEU A 199 4.13 17.41 -3.13
C LEU A 199 3.84 17.73 -1.66
N ASN A 200 2.74 17.17 -1.16
CA ASN A 200 2.26 17.39 0.19
C ASN A 200 2.20 16.08 1.02
N PHE A 201 2.32 14.93 0.37
CA PHE A 201 2.39 13.63 1.04
C PHE A 201 3.43 12.69 0.44
N LEU A 202 4.33 12.18 1.28
CA LEU A 202 5.32 11.16 0.94
C LEU A 202 5.20 9.98 1.89
N TRP A 203 4.88 8.79 1.40
CA TRP A 203 4.92 7.58 2.20
C TRP A 203 5.89 6.56 1.63
N ILE A 204 6.82 6.14 2.47
CA ILE A 204 7.85 5.15 2.16
C ILE A 204 7.82 4.08 3.25
N SER A 205 7.72 2.82 2.85
CA SER A 205 7.90 1.66 3.73
C SER A 205 8.73 0.59 3.04
N GLY A 206 9.59 -0.12 3.78
CA GLY A 206 10.38 -1.23 3.22
C GLY A 206 11.46 -0.81 2.21
N PHE A 207 11.94 0.43 2.26
CA PHE A 207 12.80 1.05 1.24
C PHE A 207 14.30 1.08 1.63
N PRO A 208 15.24 1.17 0.67
CA PRO A 208 16.66 1.09 1.01
C PRO A 208 17.14 2.19 1.95
N TYR A 209 17.89 1.80 2.98
CA TYR A 209 18.23 2.65 4.12
C TYR A 209 18.94 3.93 3.70
N ALA A 210 19.93 3.85 2.80
CA ALA A 210 20.65 5.02 2.32
C ALA A 210 19.71 5.97 1.54
N ALA A 211 18.95 5.44 0.58
CA ALA A 211 18.02 6.20 -0.25
C ALA A 211 16.90 6.83 0.56
N GLY A 212 16.23 6.04 1.41
CA GLY A 212 15.14 6.50 2.28
C GLY A 212 15.61 7.49 3.34
N SER A 213 16.82 7.34 3.88
CA SER A 213 17.38 8.32 4.82
C SER A 213 17.68 9.65 4.14
N ALA A 214 18.17 9.63 2.91
CA ALA A 214 18.40 10.83 2.12
C ALA A 214 17.08 11.54 1.76
N LEU A 215 16.05 10.80 1.31
CA LEU A 215 14.70 11.36 1.08
C LEU A 215 14.10 11.93 2.37
N LYS A 216 14.28 11.25 3.51
CA LYS A 216 13.86 11.77 4.82
C LYS A 216 14.56 13.07 5.20
N ALA A 217 15.85 13.20 4.87
CA ALA A 217 16.60 14.43 5.10
C ALA A 217 16.12 15.60 4.22
N GLN A 218 15.73 15.31 2.97
CA GLN A 218 15.08 16.30 2.10
C GLN A 218 13.70 16.69 2.64
N ALA A 219 12.85 15.71 2.97
CA ALA A 219 11.49 15.94 3.44
C ALA A 219 11.43 16.79 4.73
N LYS A 220 12.40 16.61 5.65
CA LYS A 220 12.53 17.45 6.85
C LYS A 220 12.72 18.95 6.56
N LYS A 221 13.26 19.30 5.40
CA LYS A 221 13.48 20.70 4.98
C LYS A 221 12.26 21.32 4.29
N LEU A 222 11.23 20.52 4.01
CA LEU A 222 10.02 20.93 3.31
C LEU A 222 8.86 20.99 4.32
N PRO A 223 8.56 22.15 4.92
CA PRO A 223 7.56 22.27 5.99
C PRO A 223 6.13 21.93 5.53
N GLN A 224 5.85 22.04 4.22
CA GLN A 224 4.57 21.70 3.60
C GLN A 224 4.36 20.19 3.39
N LEU A 225 5.43 19.39 3.49
CA LEU A 225 5.40 17.97 3.17
C LEU A 225 5.11 17.12 4.41
N GLY A 226 3.94 16.52 4.47
CA GLY A 226 3.68 15.40 5.37
C GLY A 226 4.43 14.17 4.87
N TYR A 227 5.23 13.51 5.73
CA TYR A 227 5.96 12.31 5.30
C TYR A 227 5.92 11.17 6.32
N GLU A 228 5.77 9.95 5.84
CA GLU A 228 5.95 8.68 6.55
C GLU A 228 7.08 7.90 5.95
N ILE A 229 8.10 7.61 6.75
CA ILE A 229 9.25 6.84 6.28
C ILE A 229 9.60 5.84 7.38
N THR A 230 9.13 4.61 7.17
CA THR A 230 9.21 3.47 8.09
C THR A 230 9.89 2.28 7.42
N GLY A 231 10.28 1.28 8.21
CA GLY A 231 10.78 0.01 7.67
C GLY A 231 12.01 0.11 6.76
N LEU A 232 12.86 1.14 6.91
CA LEU A 232 14.06 1.29 6.06
C LEU A 232 15.02 0.10 6.25
N ARG A 233 15.42 -0.53 5.14
CA ARG A 233 16.21 -1.78 5.17
C ARG A 233 17.62 -1.56 4.64
N LYS A 234 18.61 -2.17 5.30
CA LYS A 234 20.01 -2.13 4.83
C LYS A 234 20.23 -3.12 3.67
N PRO A 235 21.29 -2.96 2.85
CA PRO A 235 21.60 -3.88 1.76
C PRO A 235 21.66 -5.35 2.19
N GLU A 236 22.17 -5.64 3.38
CA GLU A 236 22.27 -7.01 3.90
C GLU A 236 20.89 -7.64 4.16
N TRP A 237 19.90 -6.83 4.55
CA TRP A 237 18.53 -7.30 4.71
C TRP A 237 17.96 -7.72 3.36
N TYR A 238 18.21 -6.97 2.29
CA TYR A 238 17.73 -7.33 0.95
C TYR A 238 18.43 -8.55 0.39
N ALA A 239 19.76 -8.66 0.54
CA ALA A 239 20.48 -9.87 0.16
C ALA A 239 19.90 -11.13 0.84
N ALA A 240 19.37 -11.00 2.05
CA ALA A 240 18.78 -12.10 2.80
C ALA A 240 17.27 -12.32 2.55
N ASN A 241 16.53 -11.34 2.02
CA ASN A 241 15.05 -11.37 1.96
C ASN A 241 14.46 -11.09 0.57
N ARG A 242 15.26 -10.68 -0.43
CA ARG A 242 14.77 -10.33 -1.77
C ARG A 242 14.03 -11.49 -2.44
N ASP A 243 14.60 -12.68 -2.36
CA ASP A 243 14.03 -13.89 -2.96
C ASP A 243 13.21 -14.71 -1.94
N ASN A 244 12.91 -14.14 -0.78
CA ASN A 244 12.11 -14.79 0.24
C ASN A 244 10.64 -14.32 0.13
N PRO A 245 9.73 -15.16 -0.38
CA PRO A 245 8.31 -14.82 -0.52
C PRO A 245 7.64 -14.54 0.83
N LEU A 246 8.21 -15.00 1.95
CA LEU A 246 7.70 -14.75 3.30
C LEU A 246 8.24 -13.46 3.93
N ALA A 247 9.02 -12.66 3.20
CA ALA A 247 9.58 -11.41 3.73
C ALA A 247 8.49 -10.41 4.18
N ALA A 248 7.33 -10.41 3.52
CA ALA A 248 6.20 -9.53 3.83
C ALA A 248 5.58 -9.80 5.21
N LEU A 249 5.72 -11.02 5.74
CA LEU A 249 5.20 -11.36 7.09
C LEU A 249 5.85 -10.50 8.19
N ALA A 250 7.06 -9.97 7.96
CA ALA A 250 7.74 -9.10 8.91
C ALA A 250 7.13 -7.69 9.01
N ASP A 251 6.30 -7.32 8.04
CA ASP A 251 5.63 -6.02 7.97
C ASP A 251 4.13 -6.10 8.32
N ALA A 252 3.57 -7.31 8.50
CA ALA A 252 2.17 -7.52 8.88
C ALA A 252 1.93 -7.13 10.35
N GLU A 253 0.94 -6.27 10.61
CA GLU A 253 0.72 -5.70 11.95
C GLU A 253 0.35 -6.74 13.02
N HIS A 254 -0.33 -7.81 12.61
CA HIS A 254 -0.79 -8.88 13.50
C HIS A 254 0.27 -9.98 13.72
N ILE A 255 1.37 -9.97 12.95
CA ILE A 255 2.45 -10.94 13.04
C ILE A 255 3.60 -10.36 13.85
N ARG A 256 4.04 -11.08 14.89
CA ARG A 256 5.19 -10.63 15.69
C ARG A 256 6.47 -10.80 14.88
N ALA A 257 7.39 -9.84 15.02
CA ALA A 257 8.69 -9.90 14.36
C ALA A 257 9.48 -11.20 14.63
N ALA A 258 9.29 -11.83 15.80
CA ALA A 258 9.90 -13.12 16.13
C ALA A 258 9.33 -14.28 15.28
N ASP A 259 8.02 -14.26 15.03
CA ASP A 259 7.33 -15.29 14.25
C ASP A 259 7.63 -15.13 12.77
N ALA A 260 7.62 -13.91 12.24
CA ALA A 260 8.06 -13.62 10.88
C ALA A 260 9.52 -14.06 10.64
N LYS A 261 10.41 -13.84 11.62
CA LYS A 261 11.79 -14.31 11.56
C LYS A 261 11.89 -15.84 11.59
N ALA A 262 11.05 -16.52 12.37
CA ALA A 262 10.99 -17.97 12.40
C ALA A 262 10.47 -18.54 11.06
N ALA A 263 9.40 -17.96 10.51
CA ALA A 263 8.83 -18.30 9.21
C ALA A 263 9.89 -18.17 8.08
N ALA A 264 10.60 -17.04 8.03
CA ALA A 264 11.69 -16.83 7.08
C ALA A 264 12.79 -17.91 7.22
N LYS A 265 13.15 -18.29 8.46
CA LYS A 265 14.15 -19.35 8.70
C LYS A 265 13.67 -20.72 8.22
N ILE A 266 12.39 -21.07 8.44
CA ILE A 266 11.79 -22.31 7.94
C ILE A 266 11.90 -22.32 6.42
N TYR A 267 11.45 -21.26 5.75
CA TYR A 267 11.52 -21.14 4.29
C TYR A 267 12.94 -21.28 3.74
N THR A 268 13.91 -20.49 4.22
CA THR A 268 15.30 -20.58 3.73
C THR A 268 15.91 -21.96 3.97
N GLY A 269 15.58 -22.60 5.10
CA GLY A 269 15.99 -23.96 5.40
C GLY A 269 15.43 -24.97 4.40
N SER A 270 14.12 -24.91 4.13
CA SER A 270 13.45 -25.79 3.18
C SER A 270 13.92 -25.55 1.74
N LEU A 271 14.14 -24.30 1.32
CA LEU A 271 14.71 -23.99 0.01
C LEU A 271 16.09 -24.62 -0.15
N LYS A 272 16.97 -24.50 0.85
CA LYS A 272 18.30 -25.13 0.82
C LYS A 272 18.20 -26.66 0.69
N THR A 273 17.27 -27.29 1.41
CA THR A 273 17.04 -28.73 1.31
C THR A 273 16.52 -29.11 -0.07
N ALA A 274 15.54 -28.37 -0.60
CA ALA A 274 14.94 -28.61 -1.92
C ALA A 274 15.98 -28.53 -3.05
N LEU A 275 16.82 -27.50 -3.05
CA LEU A 275 17.89 -27.31 -4.04
C LEU A 275 18.98 -28.38 -3.99
N ALA A 276 19.09 -29.13 -2.88
CA ALA A 276 20.06 -30.20 -2.72
C ALA A 276 19.48 -31.60 -3.02
N LEU A 277 18.20 -31.69 -3.41
CA LEU A 277 17.56 -32.97 -3.74
C LEU A 277 18.15 -33.57 -5.02
N PRO A 278 18.35 -34.90 -5.07
CA PRO A 278 18.76 -35.59 -6.30
C PRO A 278 17.62 -35.67 -7.31
N ALA A 279 17.94 -35.82 -8.59
CA ALA A 279 16.94 -36.04 -9.65
C ALA A 279 16.20 -37.38 -9.49
N ASP A 280 16.89 -38.41 -9.01
CA ASP A 280 16.29 -39.70 -8.71
C ASP A 280 15.41 -39.62 -7.46
N GLY A 281 14.15 -40.06 -7.57
CA GLY A 281 13.18 -39.94 -6.48
C GLY A 281 12.78 -38.50 -6.11
N PHE A 282 13.07 -37.51 -6.97
CA PHE A 282 12.88 -36.08 -6.69
C PHE A 282 11.47 -35.75 -6.17
N GLN A 283 10.43 -36.20 -6.88
CA GLN A 283 9.03 -35.95 -6.51
C GLN A 283 8.70 -36.44 -5.10
N THR A 284 9.05 -37.70 -4.77
CA THR A 284 8.80 -38.27 -3.44
C THR A 284 9.56 -37.53 -2.34
N ALA A 285 10.81 -37.13 -2.60
CA ALA A 285 11.58 -36.35 -1.64
C ALA A 285 10.99 -34.95 -1.42
N LEU A 286 10.41 -34.35 -2.47
CA LEU A 286 9.77 -33.04 -2.42
C LEU A 286 8.43 -33.10 -1.66
N GLU A 287 7.64 -34.16 -1.82
CA GLU A 287 6.43 -34.41 -1.00
C GLU A 287 6.76 -34.61 0.48
N GLN A 288 7.86 -35.31 0.80
CA GLN A 288 8.33 -35.44 2.17
C GLN A 288 8.76 -34.08 2.75
N LEU A 289 9.44 -33.26 1.94
CA LEU A 289 9.81 -31.90 2.33
C LEU A 289 8.56 -31.01 2.53
N ALA A 290 7.52 -31.18 1.71
CA ALA A 290 6.24 -30.49 1.86
C ALA A 290 5.61 -30.79 3.22
N ALA A 291 5.53 -32.07 3.58
CA ALA A 291 4.99 -32.48 4.89
C ALA A 291 5.83 -31.93 6.06
N GLN A 292 7.16 -31.92 5.95
CA GLN A 292 8.06 -31.34 6.97
C GLN A 292 7.91 -29.82 7.09
N TYR A 293 7.76 -29.13 5.96
CA TYR A 293 7.53 -27.69 5.89
C TYR A 293 6.22 -27.33 6.60
N ALA A 294 5.12 -28.01 6.24
CA ALA A 294 3.82 -27.82 6.88
C ALA A 294 3.88 -28.07 8.40
N ALA A 295 4.49 -29.17 8.83
CA ALA A 295 4.64 -29.50 10.25
C ALA A 295 5.47 -28.46 11.03
N ALA A 296 6.48 -27.85 10.41
CA ALA A 296 7.25 -26.77 11.03
C ALA A 296 6.36 -25.53 11.29
N PHE A 297 5.45 -25.22 10.36
CA PHE A 297 4.47 -24.15 10.53
C PHE A 297 3.35 -24.51 11.52
N ASN A 298 2.92 -25.77 11.62
CA ASN A 298 2.03 -26.22 12.69
C ASN A 298 2.65 -25.90 14.06
N GLY A 299 3.93 -26.25 14.24
CA GLY A 299 4.66 -25.96 15.47
C GLY A 299 4.77 -24.47 15.79
N LEU A 300 4.95 -23.62 14.77
CA LEU A 300 4.99 -22.18 14.92
C LEU A 300 3.59 -21.60 15.24
N ASN A 301 2.53 -22.13 14.62
CA ASN A 301 1.16 -21.67 14.79
C ASN A 301 0.56 -22.12 16.13
N ALA A 302 0.83 -23.35 16.57
CA ALA A 302 0.29 -23.92 17.82
C ALA A 302 0.60 -23.07 19.06
N GLN A 303 1.67 -22.27 19.01
CA GLN A 303 2.02 -21.39 20.11
C GLN A 303 1.12 -20.15 20.22
N ARG A 304 0.52 -19.67 19.13
CA ARG A 304 -0.07 -18.31 19.07
C ARG A 304 -1.26 -18.10 18.12
N GLY A 305 -1.46 -18.92 17.09
CA GLY A 305 -2.61 -18.83 16.19
C GLY A 305 -2.61 -17.60 15.27
N TRP A 306 -1.48 -17.28 14.62
CA TRP A 306 -1.37 -16.11 13.74
C TRP A 306 -1.57 -16.42 12.26
N ILE A 307 -1.59 -17.70 11.87
CA ILE A 307 -1.78 -18.10 10.47
C ILE A 307 -3.28 -18.03 10.14
N GLU A 308 -3.70 -16.94 9.48
CA GLU A 308 -5.04 -16.74 8.95
C GLU A 308 -5.07 -17.01 7.44
N THR A 309 -6.23 -16.86 6.80
CA THR A 309 -6.45 -17.23 5.39
C THR A 309 -5.38 -16.69 4.44
N GLU A 310 -4.98 -15.42 4.58
CA GLU A 310 -3.97 -14.78 3.72
C GLU A 310 -2.57 -15.39 3.93
N GLU A 311 -2.18 -15.67 5.18
CA GLU A 311 -0.92 -16.31 5.51
C GLU A 311 -0.90 -17.76 5.02
N ARG A 312 -2.02 -18.49 5.10
CA ARG A 312 -2.12 -19.87 4.59
C ARG A 312 -1.77 -19.95 3.11
N GLU A 313 -2.39 -19.08 2.30
CA GLU A 313 -2.13 -19.00 0.87
C GLU A 313 -0.67 -18.62 0.61
N THR A 314 -0.17 -17.60 1.31
CA THR A 314 1.22 -17.15 1.20
C THR A 314 2.24 -18.25 1.52
N LEU A 315 1.97 -19.08 2.53
CA LEU A 315 2.84 -20.19 2.92
C LEU A 315 2.85 -21.32 1.89
N CYS A 316 1.69 -21.64 1.30
CA CYS A 316 1.57 -22.62 0.22
C CYS A 316 2.28 -22.12 -1.05
N ASP A 317 2.05 -20.87 -1.46
CA ASP A 317 2.69 -20.27 -2.64
C ASP A 317 4.21 -20.19 -2.51
N ALA A 318 4.69 -19.90 -1.29
CA ALA A 318 6.12 -19.95 -0.98
C ALA A 318 6.69 -21.36 -1.20
N PHE A 319 5.98 -22.40 -0.76
CA PHE A 319 6.41 -23.78 -1.00
C PHE A 319 6.38 -24.15 -2.49
N HIS A 320 5.35 -23.76 -3.24
CA HIS A 320 5.33 -23.98 -4.68
C HIS A 320 6.47 -23.26 -5.40
N THR A 321 6.84 -22.07 -4.93
CA THR A 321 7.99 -21.32 -5.45
C THR A 321 9.31 -22.07 -5.25
N LEU A 322 9.59 -22.59 -4.04
CA LEU A 322 10.83 -23.33 -3.79
C LEU A 322 10.84 -24.69 -4.53
N ALA A 323 9.69 -25.36 -4.64
CA ALA A 323 9.53 -26.60 -5.40
C ALA A 323 9.88 -26.41 -6.89
N ARG A 324 9.34 -25.35 -7.50
CA ARG A 324 9.65 -24.99 -8.89
C ARG A 324 11.14 -24.71 -9.10
N LEU A 325 11.77 -23.92 -8.22
CA LEU A 325 13.21 -23.61 -8.30
C LEU A 325 14.09 -24.87 -8.17
N ALA A 326 13.72 -25.79 -7.29
CA ALA A 326 14.39 -27.07 -7.15
C ALA A 326 14.23 -27.94 -8.41
N ALA A 327 13.03 -28.01 -8.98
CA ALA A 327 12.75 -28.77 -10.20
C ALA A 327 13.56 -28.24 -11.40
N GLU A 328 13.63 -26.91 -11.56
CA GLU A 328 14.46 -26.23 -12.56
C GLU A 328 15.95 -26.58 -12.40
N THR A 329 16.45 -26.66 -11.15
CA THR A 329 17.86 -26.95 -10.84
C THR A 329 18.29 -28.36 -11.27
N VAL A 330 17.40 -29.33 -11.16
CA VAL A 330 17.68 -30.74 -11.52
C VAL A 330 17.15 -31.13 -12.90
N GLY A 331 16.52 -30.20 -13.63
CA GLY A 331 15.90 -30.46 -14.93
C GLY A 331 14.72 -31.42 -14.87
N ALA A 332 13.97 -31.42 -13.76
CA ALA A 332 12.79 -32.26 -13.55
C ALA A 332 11.49 -31.44 -13.59
N SER A 333 10.35 -32.13 -13.60
CA SER A 333 9.04 -31.54 -13.33
C SER A 333 8.55 -31.96 -11.94
N ALA A 334 7.86 -31.07 -11.25
CA ALA A 334 7.18 -31.38 -10.00
C ALA A 334 5.65 -31.43 -10.24
N ASP A 335 4.99 -32.44 -9.67
CA ASP A 335 3.53 -32.53 -9.67
C ASP A 335 2.96 -31.61 -8.58
N ALA A 336 2.42 -30.46 -8.99
CA ALA A 336 1.92 -29.44 -8.08
C ALA A 336 0.72 -29.91 -7.25
N ASP A 337 -0.16 -30.74 -7.82
CA ASP A 337 -1.35 -31.25 -7.14
C ASP A 337 -0.96 -32.24 -6.05
N ALA A 338 0.00 -33.12 -6.34
CA ALA A 338 0.55 -34.06 -5.37
C ALA A 338 1.26 -33.32 -4.20
N LEU A 339 2.01 -32.25 -4.50
CA LEU A 339 2.64 -31.42 -3.49
C LEU A 339 1.62 -30.69 -2.62
N GLN A 340 0.57 -30.13 -3.23
CA GLN A 340 -0.51 -29.48 -2.49
C GLN A 340 -1.23 -30.48 -1.57
N ALA A 341 -1.51 -31.69 -2.07
CA ALA A 341 -2.10 -32.76 -1.25
C ALA A 341 -1.19 -33.17 -0.08
N ALA A 342 0.13 -33.21 -0.29
CA ALA A 342 1.11 -33.49 0.77
C ALA A 342 1.14 -32.39 1.84
N LEU A 343 1.08 -31.11 1.44
CA LEU A 343 0.93 -29.96 2.35
C LEU A 343 -0.38 -30.05 3.13
N ASP A 344 -1.50 -30.21 2.44
CA ASP A 344 -2.86 -30.23 3.01
C ASP A 344 -3.04 -31.37 4.02
N LYS A 345 -2.43 -32.52 3.76
CA LYS A 345 -2.46 -33.66 4.68
C LYS A 345 -1.70 -33.41 5.98
N ALA A 346 -0.65 -32.59 5.94
CA ALA A 346 0.26 -32.36 7.06
C ALA A 346 -0.07 -31.08 7.85
N ARG A 347 -0.69 -30.08 7.23
CA ARG A 347 -1.00 -28.80 7.88
C ARG A 347 -2.22 -28.89 8.79
N ASP A 348 -2.16 -28.18 9.92
CA ASP A 348 -3.29 -27.98 10.84
C ASP A 348 -3.67 -26.50 11.01
N TRP A 349 -3.00 -25.62 10.25
CA TRP A 349 -3.15 -24.18 10.30
C TRP A 349 -4.10 -23.61 9.28
#